data_AF-A0A3A9WH35-F1
#
_entry.id   AF-A0A3A9WH35-F1
#
_cell.length_a   1.000
_cell.length_b   1.000
_cell.length_c   1.000
_cell.angle_alpha   90.00
_cell.angle_beta   90.00
_cell.angle_gamma   90.00
#
_symmetry.space_group_name_H-M   'P 1'
#
loop_
_entity.id
_entity.type
_entity.pdbx_description
1 polymer ?
#
loop_
_entity_poly.entity_id
_entity_poly.type
_entity_poly.pdbx_seq_one_letter_code
_entity_poly.pdbx_strand_id
1 'polypeptide(L)'
;MLAREVFAALGGVMVVGAAAARGRVPFSAGAFSAARRGELDRLLAIVQELTGFGPETMALFDELGWHLADDAAPWLVMWSAAYHPLPTDAENPAAFRRMVGMGADHQAVRFLHALVSAALNGPQPMDRTARLLAEALRVACGLLPGTEPDLVFRIWRVAHLPTRLRPGPASPAEYGTRLRACAHALEAALFQDG
;
A
#
# COMPACT_ATOMS: atom_id res chain seq x y z
N MET A 1 -11.07 5.09 11.08
CA MET A 1 -9.64 5.46 10.93
C MET A 1 -8.93 4.52 9.97
N LEU A 2 -8.95 3.19 10.19
CA LEU A 2 -8.30 2.19 9.34
C LEU A 2 -8.64 2.28 7.84
N ALA A 3 -9.90 2.53 7.47
CA ALA A 3 -10.29 2.66 6.07
C ALA A 3 -9.56 3.79 5.34
N ARG A 4 -9.46 4.98 5.97
CA ARG A 4 -8.71 6.11 5.38
C ARG A 4 -7.23 5.81 5.25
N GLU A 5 -6.64 5.04 6.18
CA GLU A 5 -5.23 4.63 6.09
C GLU A 5 -5.00 3.67 4.92
N VAL A 6 -5.89 2.69 4.74
CA VAL A 6 -5.84 1.74 3.61
C VAL A 6 -6.00 2.49 2.28
N PHE A 7 -7.03 3.31 2.13
CA PHE A 7 -7.28 4.03 0.87
C PHE A 7 -6.25 5.12 0.58
N ALA A 8 -5.70 5.79 1.60
CA ALA A 8 -4.62 6.74 1.39
C ALA A 8 -3.33 6.05 0.92
N ALA A 9 -2.99 4.88 1.48
CA ALA A 9 -1.84 4.11 1.04
C ALA A 9 -2.04 3.54 -0.38
N LEU A 10 -3.26 3.08 -0.71
CA LEU A 10 -3.62 2.66 -2.07
C LEU A 10 -3.50 3.83 -3.07
N GLY A 11 -3.95 5.03 -2.69
CA GLY A 11 -3.71 6.23 -3.50
C GLY A 11 -2.23 6.48 -3.75
N GLY A 12 -1.42 6.33 -2.70
CA GLY A 12 0.04 6.31 -2.76
C GLY A 12 0.58 5.40 -3.86
N VAL A 13 0.15 4.13 -3.87
CA VAL A 13 0.52 3.14 -4.89
C VAL A 13 0.18 3.64 -6.29
N MET A 14 -1.05 4.16 -6.48
CA MET A 14 -1.53 4.55 -7.81
C MET A 14 -0.84 5.79 -8.38
N VAL A 15 -0.61 6.83 -7.58
CA VAL A 15 0.10 8.04 -8.06
C VAL A 15 1.57 7.75 -8.30
N VAL A 16 2.22 6.96 -7.44
CA VAL A 16 3.63 6.59 -7.68
C VAL A 16 3.73 5.73 -8.92
N GLY A 17 2.81 4.79 -9.13
CA GLY A 17 2.71 4.01 -10.37
C GLY A 17 2.49 4.89 -11.61
N ALA A 18 1.61 5.89 -11.52
CA ALA A 18 1.38 6.86 -12.59
C ALA A 18 2.64 7.67 -12.92
N ALA A 19 3.33 8.17 -11.89
CA ALA A 19 4.58 8.89 -12.02
C ALA A 19 5.66 8.02 -12.68
N ALA A 20 5.80 6.77 -12.25
CA ALA A 20 6.72 5.79 -12.81
C ALA A 20 6.45 5.51 -14.29
N ALA A 21 5.19 5.21 -14.63
CA ALA A 21 4.79 4.90 -15.99
C ALA A 21 5.01 6.08 -16.94
N ARG A 22 4.82 7.32 -16.44
CA ARG A 22 5.05 8.52 -17.24
C ARG A 22 6.53 8.89 -17.37
N GLY A 23 7.30 8.71 -16.30
CA GLY A 23 8.73 9.02 -16.20
C GLY A 23 9.08 10.52 -16.05
N ARG A 24 8.08 11.41 -16.03
CA ARG A 24 8.24 12.87 -15.90
C ARG A 24 6.94 13.56 -15.50
N VAL A 25 7.03 14.83 -15.08
CA VAL A 25 5.87 15.72 -14.90
C VAL A 25 5.47 16.42 -16.23
N PRO A 26 4.20 16.85 -16.37
CA PRO A 26 3.06 16.46 -15.56
C PRO A 26 2.61 15.01 -15.87
N PHE A 27 1.90 14.39 -14.93
CA PHE A 27 1.30 13.07 -15.08
C PHE A 27 -0.08 13.01 -14.40
N SER A 28 -0.99 12.23 -14.99
CA SER A 28 -2.37 12.06 -14.51
C SER A 28 -2.53 10.73 -13.79
N ALA A 29 -2.97 10.78 -12.54
CA ALA A 29 -3.35 9.60 -11.78
C ALA A 29 -4.69 9.03 -12.26
N GLY A 30 -5.57 9.89 -12.78
CA GLY A 30 -6.84 9.45 -13.37
C GLY A 30 -6.67 8.66 -14.65
N ALA A 31 -5.82 9.12 -15.56
CA ALA A 31 -5.51 8.36 -16.77
C ALA A 31 -4.87 7.00 -16.44
N PHE A 32 -3.95 6.97 -15.46
CA PHE A 32 -3.33 5.73 -15.01
C PHE A 32 -4.34 4.77 -14.35
N SER A 33 -5.20 5.28 -13.47
CA SER A 33 -6.24 4.48 -12.81
C SER A 33 -7.24 3.91 -13.81
N ALA A 34 -7.63 4.68 -14.82
CA ALA A 34 -8.49 4.19 -15.90
C ALA A 34 -7.82 3.09 -16.72
N ALA A 35 -6.53 3.22 -17.02
CA ALA A 35 -5.76 2.21 -17.75
C ALA A 35 -5.50 0.93 -16.91
N ARG A 36 -5.51 1.05 -15.58
CA ARG A 36 -5.27 -0.04 -14.61
C ARG A 36 -6.53 -0.39 -13.81
N ARG A 37 -7.70 -0.18 -14.42
CA ARG A 37 -8.99 -0.37 -13.74
C ARG A 37 -9.16 -1.79 -13.21
N GLY A 38 -8.73 -2.80 -13.97
CA GLY A 38 -8.83 -4.20 -13.54
C GLY A 38 -8.03 -4.50 -12.27
N GLU A 39 -6.79 -4.01 -12.20
CA GLU A 39 -5.93 -4.13 -11.02
C GLU A 39 -6.49 -3.34 -9.83
N LEU A 40 -6.99 -2.13 -10.06
CA LEU A 40 -7.59 -1.29 -9.02
C LEU A 40 -8.88 -1.91 -8.45
N ASP A 41 -9.79 -2.35 -9.32
CA ASP A 41 -11.04 -3.01 -8.92
C ASP A 41 -10.74 -4.29 -8.13
N ARG A 42 -9.69 -5.03 -8.53
CA ARG A 42 -9.25 -6.22 -7.79
C ARG A 42 -8.75 -5.88 -6.40
N LEU A 43 -7.92 -4.83 -6.27
CA LEU A 43 -7.43 -4.36 -4.96
C LEU A 43 -8.58 -3.93 -4.05
N LEU A 44 -9.57 -3.19 -4.58
CA LEU A 44 -10.75 -2.77 -3.82
C LEU A 44 -11.61 -3.94 -3.37
N ALA A 45 -11.80 -4.94 -4.22
CA ALA A 45 -12.50 -6.17 -3.86
C ALA A 45 -11.78 -6.92 -2.73
N ILE A 46 -10.45 -7.03 -2.80
CA ILE A 46 -9.65 -7.66 -1.74
C ILE A 46 -9.72 -6.86 -0.43
N VAL A 47 -9.63 -5.53 -0.49
CA VAL A 47 -9.80 -4.65 0.68
C VAL A 47 -11.15 -4.92 1.33
N GLN A 48 -12.23 -4.94 0.55
CA GLN A 48 -13.56 -5.20 1.07
C GLN A 48 -13.66 -6.58 1.73
N GLU A 49 -13.15 -7.62 1.07
CA GLU A 49 -13.19 -8.99 1.57
C GLU A 49 -12.37 -9.18 2.87
N LEU A 50 -11.18 -8.58 2.94
CA LEU A 50 -10.28 -8.63 4.10
C LEU A 50 -10.84 -7.90 5.31
N THR A 51 -11.51 -6.77 5.09
CA THR A 51 -11.88 -5.83 6.16
C THR A 51 -13.34 -5.91 6.56
N GLY A 52 -14.20 -6.45 5.69
CA GLY A 52 -15.65 -6.39 5.87
C GLY A 52 -16.23 -4.99 5.76
N PHE A 53 -15.52 -4.04 5.13
CA PHE A 53 -16.02 -2.67 4.96
C PHE A 53 -17.31 -2.64 4.14
N GLY A 54 -18.34 -2.04 4.74
CA GLY A 54 -19.62 -1.80 4.06
C GLY A 54 -19.50 -0.74 2.95
N PRO A 55 -20.56 -0.59 2.12
CA PRO A 55 -20.55 0.33 0.97
C PRO A 55 -20.21 1.78 1.33
N GLU A 56 -20.73 2.28 2.46
CA GLU A 56 -20.44 3.64 2.95
C GLU A 56 -18.95 3.84 3.24
N THR A 57 -18.31 2.87 3.90
CA THR A 57 -16.87 2.92 4.15
C THR A 57 -16.09 2.82 2.84
N MET A 58 -16.52 1.99 1.90
CA MET A 58 -15.85 1.87 0.59
C MET A 58 -15.95 3.16 -0.23
N ALA A 59 -17.02 3.95 -0.08
CA ALA A 59 -17.18 5.24 -0.76
C ALA A 59 -16.12 6.29 -0.34
N LEU A 60 -15.48 6.11 0.83
CA LEU A 60 -14.34 6.95 1.24
C LEU A 60 -13.18 6.90 0.23
N PHE A 61 -13.06 5.83 -0.56
CA PHE A 61 -12.09 5.77 -1.64
C PHE A 61 -12.31 6.90 -2.66
N ASP A 62 -13.56 7.09 -3.07
CA ASP A 62 -13.93 8.10 -4.07
C ASP A 62 -13.76 9.52 -3.51
N GLU A 63 -14.12 9.72 -2.23
CA GLU A 63 -13.98 11.00 -1.53
C GLU A 63 -12.54 11.52 -1.46
N LEU A 64 -11.54 10.64 -1.49
CA LEU A 64 -10.14 11.04 -1.44
C LEU A 64 -9.65 11.67 -2.76
N GLY A 65 -10.36 11.48 -3.87
CA GLY A 65 -10.21 12.25 -5.11
C GLY A 65 -8.88 12.11 -5.89
N TRP A 66 -7.86 11.45 -5.36
CA TRP A 66 -6.55 11.34 -6.01
C TRP A 66 -6.60 10.61 -7.36
N HIS A 67 -7.54 9.69 -7.53
CA HIS A 67 -7.74 8.94 -8.76
C HIS A 67 -8.43 9.78 -9.86
N LEU A 68 -8.76 11.05 -9.58
CA LEU A 68 -9.32 12.01 -10.53
C LEU A 68 -8.31 13.12 -10.88
N ALA A 69 -7.12 13.11 -10.29
CA ALA A 69 -6.15 14.19 -10.48
C ALA A 69 -5.45 14.09 -11.85
N ASP A 70 -5.63 15.12 -12.67
CA ASP A 70 -4.97 15.26 -13.98
C ASP A 70 -3.52 15.75 -13.88
N ASP A 71 -3.22 16.55 -12.85
CA ASP A 71 -1.85 16.82 -12.41
C ASP A 71 -1.65 16.28 -11.00
N ALA A 72 -0.99 15.13 -10.92
CA ALA A 72 -0.75 14.44 -9.67
C ALA A 72 0.64 14.72 -9.06
N ALA A 73 1.42 15.65 -9.62
CA ALA A 73 2.76 15.95 -9.13
C ALA A 73 2.83 16.37 -7.64
N PRO A 74 1.90 17.18 -7.09
CA PRO A 74 1.90 17.53 -5.67
C PRO A 74 1.73 16.31 -4.75
N TRP A 75 0.95 15.31 -5.18
CA TRP A 75 0.73 14.08 -4.43
C TRP A 75 1.99 13.22 -4.37
N LEU A 76 2.80 13.19 -5.43
CA LEU A 76 4.06 12.46 -5.46
C LEU A 76 5.03 12.96 -4.39
N VAL A 77 5.14 14.27 -4.18
CA VAL A 77 6.03 14.83 -3.14
C VAL A 77 5.60 14.37 -1.74
N MET A 78 4.30 14.42 -1.45
CA MET A 78 3.75 13.94 -0.19
C MET A 78 3.98 12.43 -0.02
N TRP A 79 3.81 11.65 -1.09
CA TRP A 79 3.86 10.19 -1.04
C TRP A 79 5.26 9.60 -1.21
N SER A 80 6.24 10.39 -1.64
CA SER A 80 7.67 10.09 -1.51
C SER A 80 8.25 10.49 -0.15
N ALA A 81 7.40 10.62 0.88
CA ALA A 81 7.74 11.00 2.24
C ALA A 81 8.50 12.35 2.36
N ALA A 82 8.28 13.26 1.40
CA ALA A 82 8.96 14.56 1.33
C ALA A 82 10.50 14.46 1.48
N TYR A 83 11.11 13.37 0.99
CA TYR A 83 12.56 13.18 1.08
C TYR A 83 13.34 14.29 0.37
N HIS A 84 12.80 14.82 -0.73
CA HIS A 84 13.39 15.98 -1.41
C HIS A 84 12.89 17.29 -0.80
N PRO A 85 13.78 18.29 -0.68
CA PRO A 85 13.41 19.60 -0.17
C PRO A 85 12.33 20.27 -1.04
N LEU A 86 11.57 21.16 -0.40
CA LEU A 86 10.60 22.03 -1.06
C LEU A 86 11.22 23.40 -1.36
N PRO A 87 10.98 23.99 -2.54
CA PRO A 87 10.25 23.41 -3.67
C PRO A 87 11.05 22.29 -4.32
N THR A 88 10.36 21.21 -4.70
CA THR A 88 11.00 20.07 -5.33
C THR A 88 11.27 20.36 -6.80
N ASP A 89 12.50 20.12 -7.25
CA ASP A 89 12.87 20.14 -8.67
C ASP A 89 12.38 18.86 -9.36
N ALA A 90 11.06 18.77 -9.58
CA ALA A 90 10.42 17.60 -10.19
C ALA A 90 10.73 17.47 -11.69
N GLU A 91 11.26 18.54 -12.32
CA GLU A 91 11.74 18.52 -13.70
C GLU A 91 13.11 17.83 -13.82
N ASN A 92 13.90 17.82 -12.75
CA ASN A 92 15.15 17.06 -12.69
C ASN A 92 14.89 15.55 -12.71
N PRO A 93 15.31 14.85 -13.78
CA PRO A 93 15.00 13.43 -13.93
C PRO A 93 15.58 12.54 -12.83
N ALA A 94 16.73 12.93 -12.25
CA ALA A 94 17.34 12.16 -11.17
C ALA A 94 16.59 12.34 -9.84
N ALA A 95 16.10 13.55 -9.56
CA ALA A 95 15.25 13.80 -8.40
C ALA A 95 13.91 13.07 -8.54
N PHE A 96 13.28 13.15 -9.72
CA PHE A 96 12.05 12.44 -10.04
C PHE A 96 12.18 10.92 -9.85
N ARG A 97 13.21 10.29 -10.43
CA ARG A 97 13.44 8.84 -10.27
C ARG A 97 13.62 8.43 -8.80
N ARG A 98 14.33 9.24 -8.01
CA ARG A 98 14.50 8.99 -6.56
C ARG A 98 13.18 9.09 -5.81
N MET A 99 12.37 10.11 -6.09
CA MET A 99 11.05 10.25 -5.47
C MET A 99 10.13 9.08 -5.81
N VAL A 100 10.12 8.65 -7.07
CA VAL A 100 9.33 7.50 -7.51
C VAL A 100 9.79 6.23 -6.80
N GLY A 101 11.09 5.94 -6.77
CA GLY A 101 11.61 4.75 -6.08
C GLY A 101 11.31 4.75 -4.58
N MET A 102 11.56 5.87 -3.89
CA MET A 102 11.24 6.00 -2.46
C MET A 102 9.74 5.93 -2.18
N GLY A 103 8.93 6.55 -3.04
CA GLY A 103 7.48 6.48 -2.97
C GLY A 103 6.98 5.04 -3.15
N ALA A 104 7.60 4.27 -4.05
CA ALA A 104 7.18 2.90 -4.32
C ALA A 104 7.38 2.02 -3.08
N ASP A 105 8.60 2.02 -2.52
CA ASP A 105 8.91 1.28 -1.31
C ASP A 105 8.04 1.73 -0.12
N HIS A 106 7.92 3.05 0.08
CA HIS A 106 7.18 3.61 1.20
C HIS A 106 5.68 3.27 1.13
N GLN A 107 5.04 3.47 -0.03
CA GLN A 107 3.61 3.26 -0.18
C GLN A 107 3.25 1.77 -0.18
N ALA A 108 4.08 0.89 -0.78
CA ALA A 108 3.85 -0.55 -0.70
C ALA A 108 3.89 -1.07 0.75
N VAL A 109 4.90 -0.65 1.53
CA VAL A 109 5.03 -1.03 2.94
C VAL A 109 3.87 -0.47 3.78
N ARG A 110 3.48 0.77 3.55
CA ARG A 110 2.34 1.39 4.23
C ARG A 110 1.02 0.71 3.88
N PHE A 111 0.82 0.37 2.62
CA PHE A 111 -0.37 -0.34 2.16
C PHE A 111 -0.47 -1.71 2.83
N LEU A 112 0.62 -2.49 2.83
CA LEU A 112 0.67 -3.76 3.53
C LEU A 112 0.38 -3.60 5.03
N HIS A 113 0.97 -2.59 5.69
CA HIS A 113 0.73 -2.35 7.12
C HIS A 113 -0.72 -2.01 7.43
N ALA A 114 -1.33 -1.13 6.62
CA ALA A 114 -2.73 -0.75 6.79
C ALA A 114 -3.66 -1.95 6.57
N LEU A 115 -3.40 -2.75 5.53
CA LEU A 115 -4.17 -3.97 5.24
C LEU A 115 -4.05 -5.01 6.36
N VAL A 116 -2.84 -5.31 6.84
CA VAL A 116 -2.66 -6.26 7.94
C VAL A 116 -3.38 -5.77 9.19
N SER A 117 -3.25 -4.49 9.53
CA SER A 117 -3.91 -3.91 10.70
C SER A 117 -5.44 -3.99 10.62
N ALA A 118 -6.00 -3.79 9.42
CA ALA A 118 -7.44 -3.90 9.19
C ALA A 118 -7.91 -5.36 9.16
N ALA A 119 -7.19 -6.25 8.46
CA ALA A 119 -7.50 -7.67 8.33
C ALA A 119 -7.41 -8.43 9.65
N LEU A 120 -6.55 -8.00 10.58
CA LEU A 120 -6.51 -8.53 11.93
C LEU A 120 -7.81 -8.29 12.71
N ASN A 121 -8.72 -7.43 12.26
CA ASN A 121 -10.05 -7.31 12.86
C ASN A 121 -11.16 -7.72 11.86
N GLY A 122 -10.75 -8.27 10.71
CA GLY A 122 -11.63 -8.67 9.64
C GLY A 122 -12.34 -9.99 9.89
N PRO A 123 -13.30 -10.35 9.02
CA PRO A 123 -14.14 -11.52 9.19
C PRO A 123 -13.48 -12.83 8.74
N GLN A 124 -12.33 -12.75 8.06
CA GLN A 124 -11.74 -13.89 7.39
C GLN A 124 -10.90 -14.77 8.34
N PRO A 125 -10.86 -16.09 8.11
CA PRO A 125 -9.89 -16.96 8.77
C PRO A 125 -8.46 -16.61 8.33
N MET A 126 -7.47 -17.00 9.13
CA MET A 126 -6.07 -16.55 8.96
C MET A 126 -5.44 -17.02 7.64
N ASP A 127 -5.76 -18.23 7.19
CA ASP A 127 -5.26 -18.80 5.93
C ASP A 127 -5.81 -18.06 4.70
N ARG A 128 -7.10 -17.69 4.72
CA ARG A 128 -7.73 -16.87 3.68
C ARG A 128 -7.17 -15.45 3.72
N THR A 129 -7.04 -14.88 4.92
CA THR A 129 -6.43 -13.57 5.16
C THR A 129 -5.03 -13.49 4.54
N ALA A 130 -4.17 -14.46 4.83
CA ALA A 130 -2.81 -14.48 4.30
C ALA A 130 -2.76 -14.55 2.76
N ARG A 131 -3.62 -15.38 2.14
CA ARG A 131 -3.70 -15.49 0.68
C ARG A 131 -4.16 -14.18 0.03
N LEU A 132 -5.19 -13.55 0.58
CA LEU A 132 -5.68 -12.26 0.11
C LEU A 132 -4.65 -11.13 0.30
N LEU A 133 -3.95 -11.09 1.43
CA LEU A 133 -2.87 -10.14 1.66
C LEU A 133 -1.71 -10.34 0.66
N ALA A 134 -1.31 -11.58 0.41
CA ALA A 134 -0.28 -11.91 -0.57
C ALA A 134 -0.70 -11.49 -1.98
N GLU A 135 -1.96 -11.74 -2.36
CA GLU A 135 -2.50 -11.31 -3.65
C GLU A 135 -2.55 -9.79 -3.77
N ALA A 136 -3.09 -9.08 -2.78
CA ALA A 136 -3.12 -7.62 -2.78
C ALA A 136 -1.72 -7.03 -2.89
N LEU A 137 -0.74 -7.63 -2.20
CA LEU A 137 0.65 -7.19 -2.29
C LEU A 137 1.22 -7.43 -3.69
N ARG A 138 1.00 -8.60 -4.30
CA ARG A 138 1.44 -8.88 -5.68
C ARG A 138 0.84 -7.89 -6.69
N VAL A 139 -0.46 -7.61 -6.59
CA VAL A 139 -1.12 -6.65 -7.49
C VAL A 139 -0.58 -5.24 -7.27
N ALA A 140 -0.43 -4.79 -6.01
CA ALA A 140 0.14 -3.48 -5.70
C ALA A 140 1.60 -3.33 -6.17
N CYS A 141 2.43 -4.36 -5.96
CA CYS A 141 3.80 -4.40 -6.47
C CYS A 141 3.84 -4.35 -8.01
N GLY A 142 2.94 -5.04 -8.70
CA GLY A 142 2.84 -4.98 -10.17
C GLY A 142 2.48 -3.60 -10.72
N LEU A 143 1.92 -2.70 -9.90
CA LEU A 143 1.65 -1.31 -10.23
C LEU A 143 2.84 -0.37 -9.96
N LEU A 144 3.88 -0.85 -9.28
CA LEU A 144 5.03 -0.08 -8.84
C LEU A 144 6.33 -0.57 -9.50
N PRO A 145 7.21 0.34 -9.95
CA PRO A 145 8.45 -0.07 -10.60
C PRO A 145 9.46 -0.64 -9.60
N GLY A 146 10.03 -1.80 -9.91
CA GLY A 146 11.15 -2.38 -9.13
C GLY A 146 10.79 -2.77 -7.70
N THR A 147 9.48 -2.92 -7.40
CA THR A 147 8.98 -3.34 -6.10
C THR A 147 8.55 -4.79 -6.17
N GLU A 148 9.18 -5.65 -5.37
CA GLU A 148 8.85 -7.08 -5.30
C GLU A 148 8.14 -7.41 -3.97
N PRO A 149 7.14 -8.31 -3.97
CA PRO A 149 6.39 -8.66 -2.75
C PRO A 149 7.25 -9.16 -1.58
N ASP A 150 8.30 -9.93 -1.86
CA ASP A 150 9.20 -10.47 -0.84
C ASP A 150 10.02 -9.37 -0.16
N LEU A 151 10.50 -8.39 -0.94
CA LEU A 151 11.22 -7.24 -0.45
C LEU A 151 10.31 -6.36 0.41
N VAL A 152 9.09 -6.05 -0.06
CA VAL A 152 8.12 -5.25 0.71
C VAL A 152 7.78 -5.94 2.03
N PHE A 153 7.53 -7.25 2.01
CA PHE A 153 7.27 -8.02 3.21
C PHE A 153 8.44 -7.97 4.20
N ARG A 154 9.68 -8.09 3.71
CA ARG A 154 10.90 -7.98 4.52
C ARG A 154 11.02 -6.60 5.16
N ILE A 155 10.84 -5.52 4.39
CA ILE A 155 10.90 -4.15 4.91
C ILE A 155 9.80 -3.93 5.94
N TRP A 156 8.57 -4.36 5.65
CA TRP A 156 7.43 -4.27 6.57
C TRP A 156 7.72 -4.96 7.90
N ARG A 157 8.29 -6.17 7.87
CA ARG A 157 8.65 -6.90 9.09
C ARG A 157 9.61 -6.10 9.95
N VAL A 158 10.68 -5.56 9.36
CA VAL A 158 11.70 -4.80 10.09
C VAL A 158 11.15 -3.47 10.61
N ALA A 159 10.34 -2.77 9.81
CA ALA A 159 9.81 -1.46 10.16
C ALA A 159 8.70 -1.50 11.22
N HIS A 160 7.84 -2.52 11.19
CA HIS A 160 6.61 -2.53 11.99
C HIS A 160 6.55 -3.59 13.09
N LEU A 161 7.15 -4.77 12.91
CA LEU A 161 6.98 -5.83 13.90
C LEU A 161 7.73 -5.58 15.23
N PRO A 162 8.98 -5.10 15.25
CA PRO A 162 9.70 -4.90 16.51
C PRO A 162 8.98 -3.97 17.49
N THR A 163 8.40 -2.88 16.98
CA THR A 163 7.69 -1.90 17.82
C THR A 163 6.34 -2.42 18.31
N ARG A 164 5.68 -3.30 17.55
CA ARG A 164 4.34 -3.85 17.89
C ARG A 164 4.38 -5.14 18.71
N LEU A 165 5.45 -5.92 18.58
CA LEU A 165 5.63 -7.20 19.29
C LEU A 165 6.43 -7.06 20.58
N ARG A 166 7.06 -5.90 20.83
CA ARG A 166 7.76 -5.63 22.08
C ARG A 166 6.75 -5.75 23.25
N PRO A 167 7.06 -6.55 24.28
CA PRO A 167 6.23 -6.61 25.48
C PRO A 167 6.11 -5.22 26.11
N GLY A 168 4.88 -4.77 26.36
CA GLY A 168 4.62 -3.47 26.97
C GLY A 168 3.15 -3.33 27.36
N PRO A 169 2.83 -2.42 28.30
CA PRO A 169 1.48 -2.26 28.84
C PRO A 169 0.43 -1.82 27.81
N ALA A 170 0.87 -1.35 26.62
CA ALA A 170 0.02 -0.84 25.56
C ALA A 170 -0.30 -1.85 24.43
N SER A 171 0.18 -3.10 24.51
CA SER A 171 -0.08 -4.12 23.48
C SER A 171 -0.78 -5.32 24.12
N PRO A 172 -2.10 -5.50 23.91
CA PRO A 172 -2.80 -6.69 24.36
C PRO A 172 -2.10 -7.94 23.83
N ALA A 173 -1.79 -8.90 24.72
CA ALA A 173 -1.03 -10.11 24.35
C ALA A 173 -1.65 -10.86 23.14
N GLU A 174 -2.98 -10.81 23.04
CA GLU A 174 -3.75 -11.39 21.93
C GLU A 174 -3.42 -10.74 20.58
N TYR A 175 -3.30 -9.41 20.50
CA TYR A 175 -2.94 -8.71 19.27
C TYR A 175 -1.56 -9.15 18.75
N GLY A 176 -0.57 -9.25 19.65
CA GLY A 176 0.77 -9.72 19.31
C GLY A 176 0.77 -11.16 18.79
N THR A 177 -0.03 -12.05 19.38
CA THR A 177 -0.19 -13.43 18.92
C THR A 177 -0.81 -13.49 17.53
N ARG A 178 -1.90 -12.76 17.28
CA ARG A 178 -2.56 -12.73 15.96
C ARG A 178 -1.67 -12.11 14.89
N LEU A 179 -0.93 -11.05 15.22
CA LEU A 179 0.03 -10.43 14.30
C LEU A 179 1.18 -11.38 13.93
N ARG A 180 1.72 -12.16 14.88
CA ARG A 180 2.73 -13.20 14.58
C ARG A 180 2.16 -14.29 13.67
N ALA A 181 0.96 -14.78 13.98
CA ALA A 181 0.30 -15.79 13.16
C ALA A 181 0.06 -15.29 11.72
N CYS A 182 -0.40 -14.05 11.57
CA CYS A 182 -0.57 -13.40 10.27
C CYS A 182 0.76 -13.26 9.53
N ALA A 183 1.84 -12.84 10.20
CA ALA A 183 3.15 -12.70 9.57
C ALA A 183 3.69 -14.05 9.06
N HIS A 184 3.57 -15.13 9.84
CA HIS A 184 3.99 -16.46 9.40
C HIS A 184 3.13 -17.01 8.27
N ALA A 185 1.81 -16.84 8.33
CA ALA A 185 0.92 -17.28 7.27
C ALA A 185 1.16 -16.50 5.97
N LEU A 186 1.41 -15.18 6.06
CA LEU A 186 1.74 -14.35 4.91
C LEU A 186 3.11 -14.72 4.31
N GLU A 187 4.11 -15.00 5.15
CA GLU A 187 5.41 -15.53 4.70
C GLU A 187 5.21 -16.82 3.88
N ALA A 188 4.49 -17.79 4.41
CA ALA A 188 4.18 -19.02 3.67
C ALA A 188 3.46 -18.72 2.35
N ALA A 189 2.46 -17.84 2.35
CA ALA A 189 1.70 -17.49 1.14
C ALA A 189 2.52 -16.74 0.07
N LEU A 190 3.60 -16.05 0.45
CA LEU A 190 4.49 -15.33 -0.46
C LEU A 190 5.62 -16.20 -1.00
N PHE A 191 6.09 -17.17 -0.23
CA PHE A 191 7.29 -17.95 -0.54
C PHE A 191 7.03 -19.42 -0.95
N GLN A 192 5.78 -19.86 -1.07
CA GLN A 192 5.45 -21.25 -1.44
C GLN A 192 5.35 -21.56 -2.95
N ASP A 193 5.86 -20.67 -3.82
CA ASP A 193 6.02 -20.90 -5.27
C ASP A 193 7.50 -21.04 -5.70
N GLY A 194 8.34 -21.68 -4.87
CA GLY A 194 9.76 -21.96 -5.16
C GLY A 194 10.04 -23.43 -5.44
#